data_AF-A0AAP0CFL6-F1
#
_entry.id   AF-A0AAP0CFL6-F1
#
_cell.length_a   1.000
_cell.length_b   1.000
_cell.length_c   1.000
_cell.angle_alpha   90.00
_cell.angle_beta   90.00
_cell.angle_gamma   90.00
#
_symmetry.space_group_name_H-M   'P 1'
#
loop_
_entity.id
_entity.type
_entity.pdbx_description
1 polymer ?
#
loop_
_entity_poly.entity_id
_entity_poly.type
_entity_poly.pdbx_seq_one_letter_code
_entity_poly.pdbx_strand_id
1 'polypeptide(L)'
;MGRSLLSQFLNLSNSCPRFTSCGISSKSQRALPMIHHNLLPVVGGVSSHRCYCSLSSPEPTVSESSSTSIKKRIVSGVQPTGSIHLGNYLGAIKNWVSLQDKYETLFFIVDLHAITLPYDVQQLSKATRDTAALYLACGVDTSKASVFVQSHVRAHVELMWLLSSATPIGWLNRMIQFKEKSRKAGDENVGVGLLTYPVLMASDILLYQSDLVPVGEDQKQHLELTRELAERVNHLYGGRKWKKLGGRGGLIFKVPEPLIPPAGARVMSLTDGLSKMSKSAISDQSRINLLDSKDAIANKIKRCKTDSFPGLEFDNADRPECNNLLSVYQIITNKTKEEVAHECQDMNWGVFKTVLTDALIDHLHPIQTRYEEIMSDTGYLDQVLAEGASKASDIADVTLSNVYQAMGFLKR
;
A
#
# COMPACT_ATOMS: atom_id res chain seq x y z
N MET A 1 48.88 -29.00 -33.05
CA MET A 1 49.62 -29.93 -32.15
C MET A 1 48.93 -29.89 -30.78
N GLY A 2 48.66 -31.03 -30.12
CA GLY A 2 47.98 -31.12 -28.80
C GLY A 2 46.53 -30.61 -28.80
N ARG A 3 45.44 -31.36 -28.55
CA ARG A 3 45.17 -32.62 -27.83
C ARG A 3 45.46 -32.62 -26.32
N SER A 4 44.48 -33.15 -25.58
CA SER A 4 44.50 -33.60 -24.16
C SER A 4 44.13 -32.54 -23.11
N LEU A 5 43.42 -32.81 -22.00
CA LEU A 5 42.36 -33.76 -21.56
C LEU A 5 41.72 -33.08 -20.28
N LEU A 6 40.71 -33.55 -19.54
CA LEU A 6 39.92 -34.78 -19.46
C LEU A 6 38.51 -34.41 -18.88
N SER A 7 37.45 -35.10 -19.27
CA SER A 7 36.15 -35.06 -18.57
C SER A 7 36.14 -35.99 -17.35
N GLN A 8 35.42 -35.69 -16.26
CA GLN A 8 34.91 -36.76 -15.39
C GLN A 8 33.74 -36.35 -14.47
N PHE A 9 32.81 -37.31 -14.31
CA PHE A 9 31.72 -37.41 -13.32
C PHE A 9 30.67 -36.28 -13.23
N LEU A 10 29.44 -36.62 -13.65
CA LEU A 10 28.36 -36.89 -12.69
C LEU A 10 27.27 -37.75 -13.36
N ASN A 11 27.13 -38.98 -12.88
CA ASN A 11 26.11 -39.92 -13.34
C ASN A 11 25.56 -40.61 -12.08
N LEU A 12 24.41 -40.15 -11.57
CA LEU A 12 23.69 -40.81 -10.48
C LEU A 12 22.19 -40.81 -10.75
N SER A 13 21.57 -41.93 -10.38
CA SER A 13 20.35 -42.45 -10.97
C SER A 13 19.07 -42.09 -10.21
N ASN A 14 17.95 -42.08 -10.95
CA ASN A 14 16.61 -42.17 -10.38
C ASN A 14 16.48 -43.36 -9.42
N SER A 15 15.86 -43.15 -8.25
CA SER A 15 15.22 -44.20 -7.46
C SER A 15 14.15 -43.59 -6.56
N CYS A 16 12.93 -44.09 -6.68
CA CYS A 16 11.77 -43.73 -5.85
C CYS A 16 11.31 -45.00 -5.12
N PRO A 17 10.80 -44.91 -3.88
CA PRO A 17 9.83 -45.89 -3.41
C PRO A 17 8.52 -45.25 -2.93
N ARG A 18 7.42 -45.95 -3.23
CA ARG A 18 6.07 -45.74 -2.68
C ARG A 18 5.87 -46.56 -1.39
N PHE A 19 4.71 -46.33 -0.76
CA PHE A 19 4.07 -47.12 0.31
C PHE A 19 4.62 -46.89 1.72
N THR A 20 3.83 -46.92 2.81
CA THR A 20 2.39 -47.23 2.96
C THR A 20 1.79 -46.42 4.12
N SER A 21 0.47 -46.20 4.09
CA SER A 21 -0.30 -45.73 5.26
C SER A 21 -0.55 -46.86 6.26
N CYS A 22 -0.48 -46.56 7.56
CA CYS A 22 -1.16 -47.35 8.58
C CYS A 22 -1.64 -46.40 9.70
N GLY A 23 -2.90 -46.53 10.11
CA GLY A 23 -3.48 -45.76 11.21
C GLY A 23 -4.10 -46.70 12.23
N ILE A 24 -4.10 -46.31 13.50
CA ILE A 24 -4.89 -46.91 14.58
C ILE A 24 -5.42 -45.76 15.44
N SER A 25 -6.66 -45.90 15.91
CA SER A 25 -7.33 -44.94 16.80
C SER A 25 -7.14 -45.32 18.28
N SER A 26 -7.36 -44.37 19.19
CA SER A 26 -8.31 -44.58 20.30
C SER A 26 -8.53 -43.28 21.11
N LYS A 27 -9.65 -43.26 21.83
CA LYS A 27 -10.21 -42.12 22.59
C LYS A 27 -9.73 -42.14 24.03
N SER A 28 -9.70 -40.98 24.69
CA SER A 28 -10.29 -40.86 26.04
C SER A 28 -10.74 -39.43 26.34
N GLN A 29 -11.66 -39.28 27.28
CA GLN A 29 -12.36 -38.04 27.65
C GLN A 29 -12.23 -37.77 29.16
N ARG A 30 -12.78 -36.61 29.57
CA ARG A 30 -13.14 -36.17 30.94
C ARG A 30 -12.00 -35.51 31.74
N ALA A 31 -12.25 -34.60 32.67
CA ALA A 31 -13.24 -33.53 32.90
C ALA A 31 -13.09 -33.09 34.37
N LEU A 32 -13.25 -31.78 34.60
CA LEU A 32 -13.52 -31.00 35.82
C LEU A 32 -14.33 -31.72 36.95
N PRO A 33 -14.35 -31.24 38.24
CA PRO A 33 -14.57 -29.82 38.59
C PRO A 33 -13.99 -29.22 39.90
N MET A 34 -14.26 -27.92 40.09
CA MET A 34 -14.16 -27.14 41.34
C MET A 34 -15.46 -27.19 42.17
N ILE A 35 -15.41 -27.02 43.50
CA ILE A 35 -16.49 -26.45 44.36
C ILE A 35 -15.92 -25.73 45.61
N HIS A 36 -16.40 -24.49 45.86
CA HIS A 36 -16.76 -23.72 47.11
C HIS A 36 -16.30 -24.15 48.55
N HIS A 37 -16.46 -23.38 49.65
CA HIS A 37 -17.41 -22.29 50.02
C HIS A 37 -16.90 -21.33 51.15
N ASN A 38 -17.48 -20.13 51.25
CA ASN A 38 -17.36 -19.16 52.38
C ASN A 38 -18.05 -19.64 53.68
N LEU A 39 -17.74 -19.00 54.83
CA LEU A 39 -18.74 -18.42 55.77
C LEU A 39 -18.11 -17.58 56.92
N LEU A 40 -18.84 -16.55 57.38
CA LEU A 40 -18.59 -15.70 58.56
C LEU A 40 -19.32 -16.26 59.81
N PRO A 41 -19.08 -15.69 61.01
CA PRO A 41 -20.19 -14.96 61.64
C PRO A 41 -19.82 -13.66 62.39
N VAL A 42 -20.85 -12.99 62.89
CA VAL A 42 -20.93 -11.64 63.50
C VAL A 42 -20.97 -11.72 65.05
N VAL A 43 -20.65 -10.64 65.78
CA VAL A 43 -21.40 -10.07 66.96
C VAL A 43 -20.60 -8.98 67.72
N GLY A 44 -21.26 -7.87 68.08
CA GLY A 44 -21.19 -7.34 69.47
C GLY A 44 -20.39 -6.06 69.80
N GLY A 45 -21.02 -4.89 69.59
CA GLY A 45 -21.11 -3.71 70.50
C GLY A 45 -20.01 -3.29 71.50
N VAL A 46 -19.72 -1.98 71.53
CA VAL A 46 -19.85 -1.00 72.66
C VAL A 46 -19.06 0.28 72.33
N SER A 47 -19.59 1.44 72.69
CA SER A 47 -19.06 2.76 72.37
C SER A 47 -17.94 3.25 73.31
N SER A 48 -16.91 3.89 72.74
CA SER A 48 -16.10 4.87 73.46
C SER A 48 -15.62 5.96 72.50
N HIS A 49 -15.75 7.23 72.89
CA HIS A 49 -15.31 8.35 72.06
C HIS A 49 -13.80 8.52 72.15
N ARG A 50 -13.11 8.47 71.01
CA ARG A 50 -11.73 8.95 70.87
C ARG A 50 -11.62 9.84 69.65
N CYS A 51 -11.28 11.11 69.91
CA CYS A 51 -10.99 12.09 68.88
C CYS A 51 -9.62 11.77 68.25
N TYR A 52 -9.55 11.69 66.92
CA TYR A 52 -8.30 11.65 66.18
C TYR A 52 -8.42 12.50 64.91
N CYS A 53 -7.44 13.38 64.70
CA CYS A 53 -7.39 14.30 63.57
C CYS A 53 -7.24 13.53 62.25
N SER A 54 -8.09 13.85 61.27
CA SER A 54 -7.98 13.35 59.90
C SER A 54 -6.84 14.07 59.18
N LEU A 55 -5.66 13.46 59.14
CA LEU A 55 -4.63 13.79 58.15
C LEU A 55 -5.10 13.31 56.78
N SER A 56 -5.37 14.25 55.88
CA SER A 56 -5.67 13.96 54.48
C SER A 56 -4.40 13.51 53.75
N SER A 57 -4.28 12.20 53.50
CA SER A 57 -3.27 11.69 52.56
C SER A 57 -3.57 12.23 51.15
N PRO A 58 -2.60 12.82 50.43
CA PRO A 58 -2.79 13.14 49.03
C PRO A 58 -2.94 11.83 48.23
N GLU A 59 -3.95 11.77 47.38
CA GLU A 59 -4.13 10.63 46.46
C GLU A 59 -2.92 10.52 45.52
N PRO A 60 -2.46 9.30 45.19
CA PRO A 60 -1.40 9.14 44.21
C PRO A 60 -1.96 9.55 42.85
N THR A 61 -1.48 10.68 42.32
CA THR A 61 -1.76 11.10 40.94
C THR A 61 -1.29 9.99 40.00
N VAL A 62 -2.24 9.23 39.47
CA VAL A 62 -1.97 8.25 38.41
C VAL A 62 -1.56 9.04 37.18
N SER A 63 -0.26 9.18 36.98
CA SER A 63 0.29 9.62 35.70
C SER A 63 -0.16 8.60 34.67
N GLU A 64 -1.07 8.98 33.77
CA GLU A 64 -1.41 8.18 32.60
C GLU A 64 -0.15 8.01 31.76
N SER A 65 0.54 6.88 31.95
CA SER A 65 1.55 6.43 31.02
C SER A 65 0.81 6.14 29.73
N SER A 66 0.94 7.05 28.76
CA SER A 66 0.31 6.90 27.44
C SER A 66 0.84 5.62 26.81
N SER A 67 0.07 4.53 26.93
CA SER A 67 0.39 3.27 26.29
C SER A 67 0.24 3.49 24.80
N THR A 68 1.33 3.85 24.12
CA THR A 68 1.40 3.93 22.67
C THR A 68 1.08 2.56 22.12
N SER A 69 -0.18 2.33 21.78
CA SER A 69 -0.61 1.13 21.09
C SER A 69 0.20 1.03 19.81
N ILE A 70 0.86 -0.11 19.59
CA ILE A 70 1.68 -0.31 18.40
C ILE A 70 0.73 -0.24 17.21
N LYS A 71 0.77 0.89 16.47
CA LYS A 71 -0.03 1.06 15.27
C LYS A 71 0.35 -0.04 14.28
N LYS A 72 -0.66 -0.65 13.65
CA LYS A 72 -0.41 -1.52 12.50
C LYS A 72 0.28 -0.72 11.40
N ARG A 73 1.15 -1.38 10.63
CA ARG A 73 1.95 -0.73 9.61
C ARG A 73 1.41 -0.96 8.21
N ILE A 74 1.35 0.12 7.43
CA ILE A 74 0.92 0.17 6.04
C ILE A 74 2.08 0.62 5.16
N VAL A 75 2.23 -0.03 4.01
CA VAL A 75 3.23 0.30 2.98
C VAL A 75 2.53 0.48 1.64
N SER A 76 2.81 1.57 0.93
CA SER A 76 2.17 1.90 -0.35
C SER A 76 3.15 2.55 -1.33
N GLY A 77 3.40 1.86 -2.44
CA GLY A 77 4.30 2.31 -3.51
C GLY A 77 3.54 2.97 -4.66
N VAL A 78 4.06 4.07 -5.19
CA VAL A 78 3.50 4.79 -6.35
C VAL A 78 4.51 4.93 -7.48
N GLN A 79 4.09 4.65 -8.72
CA GLN A 79 4.98 4.81 -9.88
C GLN A 79 5.21 6.30 -10.18
N PRO A 80 6.46 6.75 -10.42
CA PRO A 80 6.75 8.10 -10.89
C PRO A 80 6.25 8.28 -12.32
N THR A 81 5.01 8.74 -12.48
CA THR A 81 4.42 9.00 -13.80
C THR A 81 4.37 10.47 -14.18
N GLY A 82 4.56 11.39 -13.22
CA GLY A 82 4.40 12.84 -13.39
C GLY A 82 2.94 13.29 -13.60
N SER A 83 2.11 12.47 -14.25
CA SER A 83 0.69 12.70 -14.53
C SER A 83 -0.22 11.93 -13.58
N ILE A 84 -0.44 12.46 -12.37
CA ILE A 84 -1.51 11.97 -11.48
C ILE A 84 -2.84 12.57 -11.96
N HIS A 85 -3.84 11.72 -12.19
CA HIS A 85 -5.18 12.13 -12.61
C HIS A 85 -6.22 12.03 -11.49
N LEU A 86 -7.35 12.72 -11.65
CA LEU A 86 -8.43 12.82 -10.66
C LEU A 86 -8.89 11.44 -10.14
N GLY A 87 -8.98 10.44 -11.04
CA GLY A 87 -9.27 9.06 -10.67
C GLY A 87 -8.22 8.34 -9.79
N ASN A 88 -6.95 8.75 -9.80
CA ASN A 88 -5.96 8.27 -8.81
C ASN A 88 -6.18 8.98 -7.47
N TYR A 89 -6.41 10.29 -7.50
CA TYR A 89 -6.59 11.11 -6.32
C TYR A 89 -7.83 10.72 -5.51
N LEU A 90 -9.01 10.74 -6.13
CA LEU A 90 -10.28 10.41 -5.48
C LEU A 90 -10.45 8.90 -5.22
N GLY A 91 -9.80 8.05 -6.03
CA GLY A 91 -9.86 6.60 -5.88
C GLY A 91 -8.91 6.04 -4.82
N ALA A 92 -7.77 6.68 -4.58
CA ALA A 92 -6.70 6.16 -3.73
C ALA A 92 -6.04 7.21 -2.81
N ILE A 93 -5.50 8.31 -3.34
CA ILE A 93 -4.67 9.24 -2.54
C ILE A 93 -5.46 9.89 -1.40
N LYS A 94 -6.69 10.38 -1.66
CA LYS A 94 -7.59 10.95 -0.63
C LYS A 94 -7.90 9.95 0.49
N ASN A 95 -8.03 8.65 0.15
CA ASN A 95 -8.21 7.59 1.14
C ASN A 95 -6.92 7.32 1.93
N TRP A 96 -5.77 7.29 1.26
CA TRP A 96 -4.46 7.07 1.88
C TRP A 96 -4.07 8.15 2.90
N VAL A 97 -4.39 9.41 2.61
CA VAL A 97 -4.23 10.53 3.57
C VAL A 97 -4.98 10.29 4.88
N SER A 98 -6.15 9.62 4.86
CA SER A 98 -6.88 9.26 6.08
C SER A 98 -6.31 8.06 6.85
N LEU A 99 -5.37 7.31 6.26
CA LEU A 99 -4.75 6.15 6.91
C LEU A 99 -3.63 6.54 7.87
N GLN A 100 -2.90 7.63 7.59
CA GLN A 100 -1.75 8.07 8.40
C GLN A 100 -2.10 8.42 9.86
N ASP A 101 -3.36 8.80 10.14
CA ASP A 101 -3.82 9.01 11.50
C ASP A 101 -3.99 7.69 12.28
N LYS A 102 -4.41 6.62 11.59
CA LYS A 102 -4.75 5.30 12.18
C LYS A 102 -3.59 4.30 12.18
N TYR A 103 -2.68 4.42 11.22
CA TYR A 103 -1.63 3.45 10.91
C TYR A 103 -0.27 4.12 10.81
N GLU A 104 0.79 3.41 11.21
CA GLU A 104 2.15 3.80 10.84
C GLU A 104 2.30 3.59 9.33
N THR A 105 2.54 4.65 8.57
CA THR A 105 2.35 4.62 7.12
C THR A 105 3.63 5.00 6.37
N LEU A 106 4.01 4.16 5.40
CA LEU A 106 5.14 4.37 4.52
C LEU A 106 4.65 4.54 3.08
N PHE A 107 4.84 5.75 2.53
CA PHE A 107 4.61 6.08 1.13
C PHE A 107 5.95 6.20 0.41
N PHE A 108 6.07 5.58 -0.76
CA PHE A 108 7.33 5.63 -1.49
C PHE A 108 7.14 5.62 -3.00
N ILE A 109 8.02 6.36 -3.68
CA ILE A 109 8.01 6.49 -5.13
C ILE A 109 8.85 5.34 -5.69
N VAL A 110 8.21 4.42 -6.43
CA VAL A 110 8.82 3.19 -6.95
C VAL A 110 9.54 3.40 -8.28
N ASP A 111 10.64 4.13 -8.24
CA ASP A 111 11.50 4.39 -9.40
C ASP A 111 12.23 3.14 -9.92
N LEU A 112 12.61 2.20 -9.04
CA LEU A 112 13.18 0.91 -9.47
C LEU A 112 12.16 0.04 -10.22
N HIS A 113 10.86 0.15 -9.92
CA HIS A 113 9.82 -0.50 -10.73
C HIS A 113 9.56 0.22 -12.06
N ALA A 114 9.77 1.54 -12.13
CA ALA A 114 9.54 2.32 -13.34
C ALA A 114 10.46 1.90 -14.50
N ILE A 115 11.71 1.52 -14.20
CA ILE A 115 12.70 1.10 -15.19
C ILE A 115 12.52 -0.34 -15.72
N THR A 116 11.46 -1.04 -15.32
CA THR A 116 11.17 -2.43 -15.78
C THR A 116 10.53 -2.49 -17.18
N LEU A 117 10.16 -1.34 -17.74
CA LEU A 117 9.62 -1.12 -19.07
C LEU A 117 10.31 0.10 -19.71
N PRO A 118 10.16 0.35 -21.02
CA PRO A 118 10.68 1.56 -21.65
C PRO A 118 10.20 2.84 -20.93
N TYR A 119 11.15 3.71 -20.60
CA TYR A 119 10.93 4.95 -19.86
C TYR A 119 11.79 6.08 -20.44
N ASP A 120 11.39 7.33 -20.22
CA ASP A 120 12.21 8.49 -20.57
C ASP A 120 13.19 8.80 -19.43
N VAL A 121 14.48 8.61 -19.70
CA VAL A 121 15.59 8.83 -18.76
C VAL A 121 15.65 10.30 -18.31
N GLN A 122 15.32 11.25 -19.18
CA GLN A 122 15.35 12.69 -18.86
C GLN A 122 14.18 13.09 -17.95
N GLN A 123 13.07 12.35 -18.02
CA GLN A 123 11.86 12.64 -17.24
C GLN A 123 11.80 11.89 -15.90
N LEU A 124 12.46 10.74 -15.74
CA LEU A 124 12.30 9.90 -14.53
C LEU A 124 12.56 10.68 -13.23
N SER A 125 13.66 11.44 -13.15
CA SER A 125 13.98 12.25 -11.96
C SER A 125 12.90 13.32 -11.70
N LYS A 126 12.47 14.03 -12.73
CA LYS A 126 11.40 15.04 -12.63
C LYS A 126 10.08 14.40 -12.18
N ALA A 127 9.67 13.30 -12.81
CA ALA A 127 8.45 12.56 -12.50
C ALA A 127 8.45 12.03 -11.05
N THR A 128 9.60 11.62 -10.53
CA THR A 128 9.77 11.25 -9.11
C THR A 128 9.54 12.45 -8.18
N ARG A 129 10.15 13.61 -8.45
CA ARG A 129 9.93 14.85 -7.68
C ARG A 129 8.47 15.31 -7.75
N ASP A 130 7.90 15.37 -8.97
CA ASP A 130 6.51 15.76 -9.20
C ASP A 130 5.54 14.88 -8.41
N THR A 131 5.78 13.57 -8.42
CA THR A 131 4.94 12.58 -7.71
C THR A 131 5.06 12.75 -6.20
N ALA A 132 6.27 12.97 -5.67
CA ALA A 132 6.48 13.24 -4.25
C ALA A 132 5.80 14.55 -3.80
N ALA A 133 6.01 15.64 -4.54
CA ALA A 133 5.40 16.94 -4.25
C ALA A 133 3.87 16.89 -4.31
N LEU A 134 3.29 16.19 -5.29
CA LEU A 134 1.84 15.99 -5.37
C LEU A 134 1.27 15.21 -4.17
N TYR A 135 1.99 14.19 -3.66
CA TYR A 135 1.54 13.46 -2.47
C TYR A 135 1.48 14.37 -1.23
N LEU A 136 2.52 15.17 -1.02
CA LEU A 136 2.56 16.16 0.06
C LEU A 136 1.45 17.22 -0.12
N ALA A 137 1.26 17.72 -1.34
CA ALA A 137 0.21 18.69 -1.66
C ALA A 137 -1.22 18.14 -1.52
N CYS A 138 -1.41 16.83 -1.72
CA CYS A 138 -2.69 16.16 -1.44
C CYS A 138 -2.97 15.92 0.06
N GLY A 139 -2.04 16.25 0.97
CA GLY A 139 -2.23 16.16 2.42
C GLY A 139 -1.48 15.03 3.13
N VAL A 140 -0.48 14.41 2.51
CA VAL A 140 0.41 13.47 3.23
C VAL A 140 1.28 14.26 4.21
N ASP A 141 1.19 13.90 5.48
CA ASP A 141 1.83 14.59 6.60
C ASP A 141 3.12 13.85 7.01
N THR A 142 4.27 14.50 6.79
CA THR A 142 5.60 13.95 7.05
C THR A 142 5.92 13.74 8.54
N SER A 143 5.10 14.29 9.44
CA SER A 143 5.16 13.99 10.87
C SER A 143 4.45 12.68 11.25
N LYS A 144 3.54 12.19 10.38
CA LYS A 144 2.72 10.99 10.60
C LYS A 144 3.10 9.81 9.70
N ALA A 145 3.63 10.10 8.51
CA ALA A 145 4.00 9.11 7.50
C ALA A 145 5.41 9.38 6.94
N SER A 146 6.15 8.31 6.63
CA SER A 146 7.42 8.43 5.89
C SER A 146 7.13 8.55 4.40
N VAL A 147 7.72 9.56 3.74
CA VAL A 147 7.66 9.76 2.28
C VAL A 147 9.08 9.70 1.72
N PHE A 148 9.37 8.74 0.83
CA PHE A 148 10.73 8.53 0.32
C PHE A 148 10.78 7.98 -1.11
N VAL A 149 11.97 7.89 -1.71
CA VAL A 149 12.20 7.28 -3.03
C VAL A 149 12.76 5.88 -2.84
N GLN A 150 12.24 4.89 -3.55
CA GLN A 150 12.61 3.47 -3.39
C GLN A 150 14.13 3.24 -3.55
N SER A 151 14.74 3.82 -4.58
CA SER A 151 16.19 3.72 -4.83
C SER A 151 17.08 4.31 -3.72
N HIS A 152 16.57 5.22 -2.88
CA HIS A 152 17.34 5.82 -1.78
C HIS A 152 17.55 4.84 -0.60
N VAL A 153 16.74 3.77 -0.51
CA VAL A 153 16.82 2.76 0.55
C VAL A 153 17.35 1.45 -0.05
N ARG A 154 18.68 1.25 0.02
CA ARG A 154 19.40 0.12 -0.63
C ARG A 154 18.82 -1.26 -0.33
N ALA A 155 18.23 -1.42 0.86
CA ALA A 155 17.67 -2.67 1.36
C ALA A 155 16.61 -3.27 0.43
N HIS A 156 15.90 -2.46 -0.36
CA HIS A 156 14.95 -2.92 -1.37
C HIS A 156 15.59 -3.89 -2.38
N VAL A 157 16.77 -3.56 -2.89
CA VAL A 157 17.51 -4.38 -3.86
C VAL A 157 18.21 -5.56 -3.18
N GLU A 158 18.80 -5.33 -2.00
CA GLU A 158 19.47 -6.39 -1.25
C GLU A 158 18.51 -7.51 -0.83
N LEU A 159 17.34 -7.18 -0.26
CA LEU A 159 16.34 -8.19 0.07
C LEU A 159 15.70 -8.81 -1.20
N MET A 160 15.52 -8.07 -2.30
CA MET A 160 15.05 -8.66 -3.57
C MET A 160 15.98 -9.79 -4.03
N TRP A 161 17.31 -9.61 -3.94
CA TRP A 161 18.27 -10.66 -4.28
C TRP A 161 18.15 -11.89 -3.38
N LEU A 162 18.03 -11.68 -2.06
CA LEU A 162 17.83 -12.77 -1.11
C LEU A 162 16.51 -13.52 -1.34
N LEU A 163 15.40 -12.82 -1.56
CA LEU A 163 14.10 -13.42 -1.90
C LEU A 163 14.13 -14.16 -3.25
N SER A 164 14.90 -13.67 -4.23
CA SER A 164 15.06 -14.34 -5.53
C SER A 164 15.63 -15.74 -5.37
N SER A 165 16.57 -15.95 -4.44
CA SER A 165 17.11 -17.30 -4.14
C SER A 165 16.05 -18.27 -3.58
N ALA A 166 14.99 -17.76 -2.95
CA ALA A 166 13.86 -18.53 -2.46
C ALA A 166 12.72 -18.68 -3.50
N THR A 167 12.72 -17.91 -4.59
CA THR A 167 11.61 -17.81 -5.55
C THR A 167 11.78 -18.79 -6.73
N PRO A 168 10.90 -19.79 -6.90
CA PRO A 168 10.95 -20.65 -8.09
C PRO A 168 10.55 -19.89 -9.35
N ILE A 169 11.35 -19.95 -10.42
CA ILE A 169 11.07 -19.28 -11.70
C ILE A 169 9.67 -19.59 -12.27
N GLY A 170 9.17 -20.81 -12.04
CA GLY A 170 7.83 -21.23 -12.46
C GLY A 170 6.70 -20.47 -11.77
N TRP A 171 6.94 -19.79 -10.64
CA TRP A 171 5.95 -18.91 -9.99
C TRP A 171 5.82 -17.60 -10.77
N LEU A 172 6.96 -17.00 -11.15
CA LEU A 172 7.02 -15.77 -11.93
C LEU A 172 6.43 -15.95 -13.35
N ASN A 173 6.76 -17.06 -14.02
CA ASN A 173 6.21 -17.40 -15.35
C ASN A 173 4.68 -17.61 -15.38
N ARG A 174 4.02 -17.74 -14.21
CA ARG A 174 2.55 -17.84 -14.11
C ARG A 174 1.86 -16.49 -13.85
N MET A 175 2.60 -15.42 -13.59
CA MET A 175 2.03 -14.09 -13.36
C MET A 175 1.32 -13.57 -14.60
N ILE A 176 0.05 -13.17 -14.46
CA ILE A 176 -0.79 -12.70 -15.57
C ILE A 176 -0.19 -11.40 -16.14
N GLN A 177 0.20 -10.49 -15.24
CA GLN A 177 0.83 -9.21 -15.60
C GLN A 177 2.14 -9.39 -16.37
N PHE A 178 2.95 -10.41 -16.05
CA PHE A 178 4.15 -10.74 -16.83
C PHE A 178 3.78 -11.17 -18.25
N LYS A 179 2.88 -12.14 -18.41
CA LYS A 179 2.43 -12.64 -19.73
C LYS A 179 1.82 -11.54 -20.60
N GLU A 180 0.99 -10.68 -20.02
CA GLU A 180 0.34 -9.59 -20.76
C GLU A 180 1.32 -8.50 -21.21
N LYS A 181 2.28 -8.13 -20.36
CA LYS A 181 3.30 -7.12 -20.69
C LYS A 181 4.36 -7.69 -21.64
N SER A 182 4.75 -8.95 -21.46
CA SER A 182 5.66 -9.70 -22.35
C SER A 182 5.17 -9.66 -23.80
N ARG A 183 3.92 -10.09 -24.01
CA ARG A 183 3.28 -10.09 -25.34
C ARG A 183 3.16 -8.71 -25.97
N LYS A 184 3.02 -7.65 -25.15
CA LYS A 184 3.01 -6.24 -25.63
C LYS A 184 4.40 -5.72 -25.99
N ALA A 185 5.45 -6.24 -25.34
CA ALA A 185 6.85 -5.88 -25.60
C ALA A 185 7.51 -6.74 -26.70
N GLY A 186 6.81 -7.75 -27.23
CA GLY A 186 7.29 -8.61 -28.31
C GLY A 186 8.09 -9.84 -27.87
N ASP A 187 7.87 -10.32 -26.64
CA ASP A 187 8.42 -11.55 -26.02
C ASP A 187 9.96 -11.73 -25.99
N GLU A 188 10.67 -11.63 -27.11
CA GLU A 188 12.13 -11.77 -27.19
C GLU A 188 12.88 -10.58 -26.56
N ASN A 189 12.29 -9.39 -26.57
CA ASN A 189 12.87 -8.15 -26.03
C ASN A 189 12.54 -7.90 -24.54
N VAL A 190 12.06 -8.92 -23.83
CA VAL A 190 11.58 -8.77 -22.45
C VAL A 190 12.73 -8.83 -21.45
N GLY A 191 13.04 -7.67 -20.85
CA GLY A 191 14.07 -7.56 -19.82
C GLY A 191 13.75 -8.37 -18.56
N VAL A 192 14.79 -8.93 -17.93
CA VAL A 192 14.68 -9.74 -16.69
C VAL A 192 13.96 -9.00 -15.55
N GLY A 193 14.07 -7.67 -15.50
CA GLY A 193 13.33 -6.84 -14.55
C GLY A 193 11.81 -7.00 -14.66
N LEU A 194 11.26 -7.21 -15.86
CA LEU A 194 9.83 -7.42 -16.05
C LEU A 194 9.34 -8.77 -15.51
N LEU A 195 10.21 -9.79 -15.49
CA LEU A 195 9.91 -11.09 -14.87
C LEU A 195 10.06 -11.04 -13.34
N THR A 196 11.02 -10.27 -12.84
CA THR A 196 11.45 -10.29 -11.43
C THR A 196 10.90 -9.17 -10.56
N TYR A 197 10.26 -8.13 -11.12
CA TYR A 197 9.63 -7.06 -10.32
C TYR A 197 8.62 -7.56 -9.26
N PRO A 198 7.89 -8.69 -9.41
CA PRO A 198 7.05 -9.20 -8.33
C PRO A 198 7.84 -9.59 -7.07
N VAL A 199 9.12 -9.98 -7.22
CA VAL A 199 10.04 -10.24 -6.10
C VAL A 199 10.55 -8.93 -5.48
N LEU A 200 10.75 -7.89 -6.29
CA LEU A 200 11.03 -6.55 -5.79
C LEU A 200 9.84 -6.00 -5.00
N MET A 201 8.59 -6.17 -5.48
CA MET A 201 7.38 -5.81 -4.74
C MET A 201 7.28 -6.57 -3.40
N ALA A 202 7.63 -7.86 -3.39
CA ALA A 202 7.70 -8.61 -2.14
C ALA A 202 8.77 -8.05 -1.18
N SER A 203 9.94 -7.67 -1.70
CA SER A 203 10.99 -6.99 -0.92
C SER A 203 10.48 -5.69 -0.31
N ASP A 204 9.83 -4.85 -1.13
CA ASP A 204 9.27 -3.56 -0.73
C ASP A 204 8.26 -3.67 0.42
N ILE A 205 7.50 -4.77 0.47
CA ILE A 205 6.48 -4.99 1.50
C ILE A 205 7.09 -5.61 2.78
N LEU A 206 7.99 -6.58 2.62
CA LEU A 206 8.47 -7.42 3.72
C LEU A 206 9.57 -6.75 4.55
N LEU A 207 10.39 -5.86 3.97
CA LEU A 207 11.38 -5.05 4.71
C LEU A 207 10.77 -4.36 5.92
N TYR A 208 9.58 -3.77 5.74
CA TYR A 208 8.94 -2.97 6.76
C TYR A 208 8.11 -3.80 7.75
N GLN A 209 8.09 -5.14 7.68
CA GLN A 209 7.25 -5.97 8.56
C GLN A 209 5.77 -5.52 8.54
N SER A 210 5.29 -5.22 7.33
CA SER A 210 3.98 -4.62 7.07
C SER A 210 2.84 -5.54 7.49
N ASP A 211 1.81 -4.98 8.13
CA ASP A 211 0.60 -5.73 8.51
C ASP A 211 -0.43 -5.71 7.38
N LEU A 212 -0.49 -4.60 6.63
CA LEU A 212 -1.55 -4.29 5.68
C LEU A 212 -0.98 -3.63 4.42
N VAL A 213 -1.47 -4.02 3.23
CA VAL A 213 -1.06 -3.41 1.95
C VAL A 213 -2.30 -2.99 1.14
N PRO A 214 -2.47 -1.69 0.81
CA PRO A 214 -3.57 -1.23 -0.02
C PRO A 214 -3.30 -1.58 -1.48
N VAL A 215 -4.00 -2.60 -1.98
CA VAL A 215 -3.82 -3.13 -3.35
C VAL A 215 -5.10 -2.98 -4.18
N GLY A 216 -4.92 -2.63 -5.45
CA GLY A 216 -5.97 -2.78 -6.46
C GLY A 216 -6.20 -4.26 -6.82
N GLU A 217 -7.35 -4.55 -7.44
CA GLU A 217 -7.70 -5.90 -7.92
C GLU A 217 -6.60 -6.51 -8.81
N ASP A 218 -5.98 -5.67 -9.64
CA ASP A 218 -4.90 -5.99 -10.58
C ASP A 218 -3.57 -6.37 -9.91
N GLN A 219 -3.39 -6.03 -8.63
CA GLN A 219 -2.17 -6.29 -7.85
C GLN A 219 -2.30 -7.45 -6.86
N LYS A 220 -3.50 -8.03 -6.69
CA LYS A 220 -3.74 -9.15 -5.76
C LYS A 220 -2.79 -10.34 -5.99
N GLN A 221 -2.48 -10.68 -7.25
CA GLN A 221 -1.60 -11.80 -7.56
C GLN A 221 -0.15 -11.57 -7.06
N HIS A 222 0.35 -10.33 -7.08
CA HIS A 222 1.67 -10.01 -6.54
C HIS A 222 1.69 -9.98 -5.00
N LEU A 223 0.59 -9.57 -4.37
CA LEU A 223 0.45 -9.66 -2.92
C LEU A 223 0.40 -11.13 -2.46
N GLU A 224 -0.29 -12.01 -3.19
CA GLU A 224 -0.29 -13.44 -2.87
C GLU A 224 1.10 -14.07 -3.02
N LEU A 225 1.84 -13.73 -4.10
CA LEU A 225 3.25 -14.11 -4.22
C LEU A 225 4.09 -13.61 -3.02
N THR A 226 3.84 -12.39 -2.55
CA THR A 226 4.53 -11.82 -1.39
C THR A 226 4.26 -12.62 -0.12
N ARG A 227 3.01 -13.09 0.07
CA ARG A 227 2.60 -13.94 1.19
C ARG A 227 3.25 -15.33 1.10
N GLU A 228 3.17 -15.99 -0.06
CA GLU A 228 3.83 -17.28 -0.32
C GLU A 228 5.34 -17.21 -0.05
N LEU A 229 6.02 -16.11 -0.46
CA LEU A 229 7.44 -15.90 -0.21
C LEU A 229 7.74 -15.66 1.28
N ALA A 230 6.92 -14.88 1.99
CA ALA A 230 7.07 -14.65 3.42
C ALA A 230 6.98 -15.97 4.21
N GLU A 231 5.95 -16.78 3.95
CA GLU A 231 5.76 -18.10 4.55
C GLU A 231 6.91 -19.06 4.22
N ARG A 232 7.33 -19.08 2.95
CA ARG A 232 8.43 -19.93 2.48
C ARG A 232 9.75 -19.59 3.15
N VAL A 233 10.13 -18.31 3.24
CA VAL A 233 11.36 -17.88 3.93
C VAL A 233 11.27 -18.17 5.43
N ASN A 234 10.12 -17.91 6.05
CA ASN A 234 9.85 -18.26 7.45
C ASN A 234 10.05 -19.77 7.72
N HIS A 235 9.56 -20.65 6.84
CA HIS A 235 9.75 -22.09 6.95
C HIS A 235 11.20 -22.54 6.70
N LEU A 236 11.84 -21.99 5.67
CA LEU A 236 13.20 -22.37 5.27
C LEU A 236 14.24 -21.98 6.33
N TYR A 237 14.18 -20.75 6.85
CA TYR A 237 15.25 -20.16 7.66
C TYR A 237 14.85 -19.81 9.09
N GLY A 238 13.56 -19.60 9.37
CA GLY A 238 13.07 -19.15 10.68
C GLY A 238 13.03 -20.21 11.78
N GLY A 239 12.24 -19.92 12.81
CA GLY A 239 11.97 -20.80 13.94
C GLY A 239 13.23 -21.14 14.75
N ARG A 240 13.45 -22.44 14.99
CA ARG A 240 14.63 -22.92 15.74
C ARG A 240 15.94 -22.84 14.94
N LYS A 241 15.88 -22.76 13.61
CA LYS A 241 17.08 -22.69 12.74
C LYS A 241 17.80 -21.36 12.96
N TRP A 242 17.09 -20.24 12.74
CA TRP A 242 17.59 -18.90 13.02
C TRP A 242 18.03 -18.71 14.48
N LYS A 243 17.31 -19.28 15.47
CA LYS A 243 17.71 -19.21 16.89
C LYS A 243 19.08 -19.86 17.15
N LYS A 244 19.42 -20.97 16.45
CA LYS A 244 20.74 -21.61 16.55
C LYS A 244 21.87 -20.75 15.98
N LEU A 245 21.57 -19.82 15.07
CA LEU A 245 22.50 -18.84 14.50
C LEU A 245 22.59 -17.54 15.33
N GLY A 246 22.12 -17.57 16.58
CA GLY A 246 22.10 -16.42 17.48
C GLY A 246 21.04 -15.37 17.14
N GLY A 247 20.02 -15.71 16.36
CA GLY A 247 18.87 -14.85 16.09
C GLY A 247 17.78 -14.96 17.15
N ARG A 248 16.79 -14.06 17.11
CA ARG A 248 15.61 -14.11 18.03
C ARG A 248 14.77 -15.39 17.88
N GLY A 249 14.81 -16.01 16.69
CA GLY A 249 13.95 -17.13 16.33
C GLY A 249 12.51 -16.71 16.00
N GLY A 250 11.63 -17.68 15.82
CA GLY A 250 10.26 -17.41 15.36
C GLY A 250 10.22 -16.98 13.89
N LEU A 251 9.25 -16.15 13.51
CA LEU A 251 9.11 -15.67 12.13
C LEU A 251 10.11 -14.52 11.83
N ILE A 252 10.67 -14.55 10.63
CA ILE A 252 11.54 -13.51 10.07
C ILE A 252 10.68 -12.37 9.53
N PHE A 253 9.60 -12.71 8.82
CA PHE A 253 8.62 -11.77 8.27
C PHE A 253 7.23 -11.97 8.88
N LYS A 254 6.49 -10.88 9.06
CA LYS A 254 5.02 -10.95 9.06
C LYS A 254 4.52 -11.34 7.67
N VAL A 255 3.35 -11.98 7.61
CA VAL A 255 2.63 -12.24 6.35
C VAL A 255 1.63 -11.08 6.17
N PRO A 256 1.73 -10.28 5.10
CA PRO A 256 0.88 -9.09 4.93
C PRO A 256 -0.52 -9.45 4.46
N GLU A 257 -1.54 -8.75 4.98
CA GLU A 257 -2.93 -8.89 4.54
C GLU A 257 -3.33 -7.76 3.56
N PRO A 258 -4.26 -8.01 2.61
CA PRO A 258 -4.80 -6.97 1.75
C PRO A 258 -5.63 -5.98 2.58
N LEU A 259 -5.29 -4.69 2.50
CA LEU A 259 -6.20 -3.62 2.88
C LEU A 259 -7.04 -3.28 1.65
N ILE A 260 -8.30 -3.70 1.66
CA ILE A 260 -9.31 -3.18 0.74
C ILE A 260 -9.84 -1.89 1.38
N PRO A 261 -9.44 -0.68 0.92
CA PRO A 261 -10.07 0.54 1.41
C PRO A 261 -11.57 0.51 1.08
N PRO A 262 -12.42 1.22 1.85
CA PRO A 262 -13.80 1.45 1.44
C PRO A 262 -13.80 1.99 0.01
N ALA A 263 -14.73 1.51 -0.83
CA ALA A 263 -14.69 1.72 -2.26
C ALA A 263 -14.50 3.20 -2.62
N GLY A 264 -13.27 3.56 -3.02
CA GLY A 264 -12.93 4.91 -3.43
C GLY A 264 -13.68 5.31 -4.70
N ALA A 265 -13.67 6.60 -5.02
CA ALA A 265 -14.36 7.10 -6.20
C ALA A 265 -13.90 6.36 -7.46
N ARG A 266 -14.78 5.57 -8.08
CA ARG A 266 -14.50 4.97 -9.38
C ARG A 266 -14.75 5.99 -10.48
N VAL A 267 -13.81 6.93 -10.62
CA VAL A 267 -13.89 7.97 -11.64
C VAL A 267 -13.67 7.36 -13.03
N MET A 268 -14.64 7.57 -13.91
CA MET A 268 -14.66 7.07 -15.29
C MET A 268 -14.10 8.11 -16.26
N SER A 269 -13.80 7.69 -17.48
CA SER A 269 -13.26 8.53 -18.55
C SER A 269 -14.27 9.60 -18.96
N LEU A 270 -13.79 10.83 -19.19
CA LEU A 270 -14.60 11.93 -19.69
C LEU A 270 -15.09 11.71 -21.14
N THR A 271 -14.52 10.77 -21.88
CA THR A 271 -14.95 10.44 -23.25
C THR A 271 -15.72 9.12 -23.35
N ASP A 272 -15.78 8.34 -22.27
CA ASP A 272 -16.46 7.04 -22.21
C ASP A 272 -16.77 6.67 -20.74
N GLY A 273 -18.04 6.79 -20.34
CA GLY A 273 -18.49 6.50 -18.98
C GLY A 273 -18.34 5.03 -18.56
N LEU A 274 -18.09 4.10 -19.49
CA LEU A 274 -17.88 2.68 -19.18
C LEU A 274 -16.40 2.32 -18.93
N SER A 275 -15.46 3.15 -19.41
CA SER A 275 -14.03 2.97 -19.19
C SER A 275 -13.54 3.73 -17.96
N LYS A 276 -12.74 3.10 -17.09
CA LYS A 276 -12.09 3.78 -15.96
C LYS A 276 -11.12 4.85 -16.47
N MET A 277 -11.07 6.01 -15.81
CA MET A 277 -10.05 7.04 -16.11
C MET A 277 -8.64 6.44 -15.97
N SER A 278 -7.78 6.63 -16.98
CA SER A 278 -6.46 6.00 -17.04
C SER A 278 -5.38 6.94 -17.58
N LYS A 279 -4.19 6.87 -16.98
CA LYS A 279 -2.93 7.45 -17.48
C LYS A 279 -2.54 6.98 -18.89
N SER A 280 -2.94 5.76 -19.28
CA SER A 280 -2.56 5.14 -20.56
C SER A 280 -3.56 5.40 -21.70
N ALA A 281 -4.57 6.24 -21.48
CA ALA A 281 -5.52 6.62 -22.53
C ALA A 281 -4.85 7.57 -23.53
N ILE A 282 -5.00 7.28 -24.83
CA ILE A 282 -4.37 8.03 -25.94
C ILE A 282 -4.79 9.50 -25.92
N SER A 283 -6.08 9.77 -25.69
CA SER A 283 -6.61 11.13 -25.63
C SER A 283 -6.50 11.70 -24.21
N ASP A 284 -5.77 12.79 -24.04
CA ASP A 284 -5.72 13.53 -22.77
C ASP A 284 -7.08 14.14 -22.37
N GLN A 285 -7.99 14.32 -23.34
CA GLN A 285 -9.38 14.72 -23.06
C GLN A 285 -10.16 13.67 -22.25
N SER A 286 -9.66 12.44 -22.09
CA SER A 286 -10.31 11.39 -21.30
C SER A 286 -10.17 11.57 -19.78
N ARG A 287 -9.34 12.51 -19.32
CA ARG A 287 -8.91 12.62 -17.92
C ARG A 287 -8.68 14.08 -17.49
N ILE A 288 -8.96 14.38 -16.23
CA ILE A 288 -8.44 15.59 -15.55
C ILE A 288 -7.16 15.21 -14.82
N ASN A 289 -6.05 15.88 -15.12
CA ASN A 289 -4.80 15.77 -14.37
C ASN A 289 -4.85 16.77 -13.19
N LEU A 290 -4.22 16.45 -12.05
CA LEU A 290 -4.25 17.35 -10.87
C LEU A 290 -3.62 18.72 -11.13
N LEU A 291 -2.69 18.79 -12.09
CA LEU A 291 -1.99 20.01 -12.51
C LEU A 291 -2.53 20.58 -13.83
N ASP A 292 -3.72 20.16 -14.28
CA ASP A 292 -4.40 20.82 -15.40
C ASP A 292 -4.74 22.28 -15.02
N SER A 293 -4.46 23.23 -15.91
CA SER A 293 -4.86 24.63 -15.72
C SER A 293 -6.38 24.79 -15.72
N LYS A 294 -6.88 25.92 -15.18
CA LYS A 294 -8.31 26.27 -15.18
C LYS A 294 -8.93 26.14 -16.59
N ASP A 295 -8.24 26.65 -17.61
CA ASP A 295 -8.67 26.54 -19.01
C ASP A 295 -8.65 25.10 -19.53
N ALA A 296 -7.68 24.27 -19.13
CA ALA A 296 -7.62 22.87 -19.52
C ALA A 296 -8.78 22.07 -18.90
N ILE A 297 -9.07 22.28 -17.61
CA ILE A 297 -10.22 21.68 -16.92
C ILE A 297 -11.52 22.09 -17.62
N ALA A 298 -11.74 23.40 -17.81
CA ALA A 298 -12.93 23.94 -18.45
C ALA A 298 -13.14 23.38 -19.88
N ASN A 299 -12.07 23.31 -20.69
CA ASN A 299 -12.16 22.75 -22.04
C ASN A 299 -12.49 21.25 -22.03
N LYS A 300 -11.91 20.48 -21.12
CA LYS A 300 -12.15 19.03 -20.99
C LYS A 300 -13.58 18.73 -20.52
N ILE A 301 -14.09 19.43 -19.51
CA ILE A 301 -15.46 19.27 -19.02
C ILE A 301 -16.48 19.74 -20.05
N LYS A 302 -16.24 20.89 -20.71
CA LYS A 302 -17.08 21.34 -21.84
C LYS A 302 -17.21 20.27 -22.92
N ARG A 303 -16.10 19.61 -23.29
CA ARG A 303 -16.04 18.57 -24.33
C ARG A 303 -16.37 17.15 -23.86
N CYS A 304 -16.60 16.90 -22.55
CA CYS A 304 -16.85 15.55 -22.07
C CYS A 304 -18.14 14.98 -22.67
N LYS A 305 -18.17 13.66 -22.87
CA LYS A 305 -19.34 12.93 -23.35
C LYS A 305 -20.46 13.06 -22.32
N THR A 306 -21.68 13.23 -22.81
CA THR A 306 -22.92 13.30 -22.04
C THR A 306 -24.05 12.69 -22.86
N ASP A 307 -25.12 12.25 -22.19
CA ASP A 307 -26.32 11.77 -22.84
C ASP A 307 -27.24 12.92 -23.31
N SER A 308 -28.38 12.56 -23.92
CA SER A 308 -29.41 13.50 -24.40
C SER A 308 -30.72 13.43 -23.60
N PHE A 309 -30.71 12.77 -22.43
CA PHE A 309 -31.91 12.67 -21.59
C PHE A 309 -32.15 13.99 -20.83
N PRO A 310 -33.42 14.35 -20.56
CA PRO A 310 -33.75 15.50 -19.72
C PRO A 310 -33.42 15.23 -18.24
N GLY A 311 -33.03 16.28 -17.51
CA GLY A 311 -32.66 16.22 -16.10
C GLY A 311 -31.38 15.42 -15.82
N LEU A 312 -30.90 15.48 -14.58
CA LEU A 312 -29.70 14.76 -14.12
C LEU A 312 -30.06 13.83 -12.97
N GLU A 313 -29.65 12.56 -13.07
CA GLU A 313 -29.97 11.52 -12.10
C GLU A 313 -28.78 10.60 -11.81
N PHE A 314 -28.75 10.03 -10.61
CA PHE A 314 -27.82 8.98 -10.22
C PHE A 314 -28.37 7.59 -10.57
N ASP A 315 -27.49 6.57 -10.50
CA ASP A 315 -27.81 5.13 -10.55
C ASP A 315 -28.48 4.59 -11.82
N ASN A 316 -28.88 5.44 -12.78
CA ASN A 316 -29.37 4.99 -14.06
C ASN A 316 -28.21 4.35 -14.86
N ALA A 317 -28.27 3.02 -15.01
CA ALA A 317 -27.25 2.22 -15.69
C ALA A 317 -27.09 2.57 -17.19
N ASP A 318 -28.14 3.09 -17.82
CA ASP A 318 -28.12 3.54 -19.22
C ASP A 318 -27.51 4.94 -19.39
N ARG A 319 -27.17 5.62 -18.27
CA ARG A 319 -26.58 6.97 -18.23
C ARG A 319 -25.24 7.00 -17.46
N PRO A 320 -24.23 6.21 -17.86
CA PRO A 320 -22.99 6.08 -17.10
C PRO A 320 -22.19 7.41 -17.04
N GLU A 321 -22.29 8.28 -18.05
CA GLU A 321 -21.71 9.62 -17.99
C GLU A 321 -22.38 10.53 -16.94
N CYS A 322 -23.71 10.47 -16.81
CA CYS A 322 -24.46 11.21 -15.78
C CYS A 322 -24.05 10.77 -14.37
N ASN A 323 -24.09 9.46 -14.12
CA ASN A 323 -23.68 8.92 -12.83
C ASN A 323 -22.21 9.24 -12.49
N ASN A 324 -21.29 9.19 -13.48
CA ASN A 324 -19.89 9.55 -13.28
C ASN A 324 -19.70 11.02 -12.90
N LEU A 325 -20.29 11.95 -13.65
CA LEU A 325 -20.06 13.39 -13.46
C LEU A 325 -20.73 13.90 -12.16
N LEU A 326 -21.93 13.41 -11.82
CA LEU A 326 -22.57 13.69 -10.54
C LEU A 326 -21.78 13.10 -9.35
N SER A 327 -21.23 11.89 -9.49
CA SER A 327 -20.36 11.28 -8.46
C SER A 327 -19.06 12.08 -8.26
N VAL A 328 -18.48 12.63 -9.32
CA VAL A 328 -17.33 13.53 -9.20
C VAL A 328 -17.73 14.80 -8.44
N TYR A 329 -18.83 15.45 -8.83
CA TYR A 329 -19.33 16.66 -8.18
C TYR A 329 -19.56 16.46 -6.68
N GLN A 330 -20.28 15.40 -6.31
CA GLN A 330 -20.53 14.99 -4.93
C GLN A 330 -19.25 14.93 -4.07
N ILE A 331 -18.20 14.29 -4.61
CA ILE A 331 -16.98 13.95 -3.85
C ILE A 331 -16.02 15.14 -3.72
N ILE A 332 -16.05 16.09 -4.66
CA ILE A 332 -15.26 17.32 -4.60
C ILE A 332 -15.93 18.41 -3.77
N THR A 333 -17.28 18.52 -3.80
CA THR A 333 -18.04 19.45 -2.94
C THR A 333 -18.31 18.89 -1.55
N ASN A 334 -18.04 17.61 -1.31
CA ASN A 334 -18.30 16.90 -0.06
C ASN A 334 -19.79 16.94 0.37
N LYS A 335 -20.70 16.92 -0.63
CA LYS A 335 -22.16 16.90 -0.45
C LYS A 335 -22.67 15.46 -0.35
N THR A 336 -23.85 15.27 0.22
CA THR A 336 -24.56 13.97 0.18
C THR A 336 -25.09 13.67 -1.23
N LYS A 337 -25.57 12.45 -1.46
CA LYS A 337 -26.16 12.07 -2.75
C LYS A 337 -27.46 12.80 -3.00
N GLU A 338 -28.23 12.95 -1.93
CA GLU A 338 -29.55 13.56 -1.85
C GLU A 338 -29.45 15.07 -2.11
N GLU A 339 -28.44 15.74 -1.52
CA GLU A 339 -28.14 17.15 -1.80
C GLU A 339 -27.80 17.38 -3.28
N VAL A 340 -26.89 16.58 -3.85
CA VAL A 340 -26.52 16.70 -5.27
C VAL A 340 -27.69 16.39 -6.19
N ALA A 341 -28.48 15.34 -5.89
CA ALA A 341 -29.65 14.99 -6.69
C ALA A 341 -30.65 16.15 -6.73
N HIS A 342 -31.02 16.70 -5.56
CA HIS A 342 -31.95 17.82 -5.45
C HIS A 342 -31.40 19.09 -6.14
N GLU A 343 -30.13 19.41 -5.95
CA GLU A 343 -29.50 20.60 -6.55
C GLU A 343 -29.41 20.52 -8.08
N CYS A 344 -29.10 19.33 -8.62
CA CYS A 344 -28.85 19.15 -10.04
C CYS A 344 -30.07 18.68 -10.86
N GLN A 345 -31.18 18.28 -10.22
CA GLN A 345 -32.34 17.65 -10.85
C GLN A 345 -32.84 18.39 -12.11
N ASP A 346 -33.06 19.69 -11.99
CA ASP A 346 -33.61 20.54 -13.06
C ASP A 346 -32.53 21.20 -13.95
N MET A 347 -31.25 20.90 -13.71
CA MET A 347 -30.16 21.45 -14.52
C MET A 347 -30.09 20.76 -15.89
N ASN A 348 -29.80 21.55 -16.93
CA ASN A 348 -29.33 21.01 -18.20
C ASN A 348 -27.79 20.84 -18.19
N TRP A 349 -27.28 20.04 -19.13
CA TRP A 349 -25.86 19.76 -19.26
C TRP A 349 -24.95 20.99 -19.41
N GLY A 350 -25.41 22.09 -20.01
CA GLY A 350 -24.62 23.31 -20.15
C GLY A 350 -24.41 24.02 -18.80
N VAL A 351 -25.47 24.12 -18.00
CA VAL A 351 -25.42 24.69 -16.64
C VAL A 351 -24.56 23.79 -15.74
N PHE A 352 -24.86 22.49 -15.68
CA PHE A 352 -24.15 21.57 -14.79
C PHE A 352 -22.66 21.43 -15.13
N LYS A 353 -22.28 21.39 -16.41
CA LYS A 353 -20.85 21.40 -16.80
C LYS A 353 -20.10 22.65 -16.33
N THR A 354 -20.78 23.79 -16.23
CA THR A 354 -20.20 25.03 -15.69
C THR A 354 -19.99 24.88 -14.18
N VAL A 355 -21.04 24.51 -13.44
CA VAL A 355 -20.98 24.25 -11.98
C VAL A 355 -19.90 23.22 -11.61
N LEU A 356 -19.80 22.11 -12.35
CA LEU A 356 -18.77 21.09 -12.16
C LEU A 356 -17.36 21.61 -12.50
N THR A 357 -17.21 22.48 -13.49
CA THR A 357 -15.92 23.08 -13.84
C THR A 357 -15.42 23.96 -12.69
N ASP A 358 -16.29 24.84 -12.17
CA ASP A 358 -15.94 25.76 -11.09
C ASP A 358 -15.59 24.98 -9.81
N ALA A 359 -16.42 24.00 -9.43
CA ALA A 359 -16.14 23.14 -8.28
C ALA A 359 -14.86 22.29 -8.42
N LEU A 360 -14.50 21.85 -9.63
CA LEU A 360 -13.22 21.16 -9.88
C LEU A 360 -12.03 22.10 -9.75
N ILE A 361 -12.15 23.33 -10.27
CA ILE A 361 -11.12 24.36 -10.14
C ILE A 361 -10.90 24.71 -8.67
N ASP A 362 -11.96 25.00 -7.92
CA ASP A 362 -11.87 25.39 -6.51
C ASP A 362 -11.32 24.25 -5.64
N HIS A 363 -11.67 22.99 -5.95
CA HIS A 363 -11.15 21.83 -5.23
C HIS A 363 -9.67 21.56 -5.53
N LEU A 364 -9.23 21.72 -6.79
CA LEU A 364 -7.85 21.44 -7.19
C LEU A 364 -6.89 22.60 -6.88
N HIS A 365 -7.37 23.85 -6.88
CA HIS A 365 -6.54 25.03 -6.67
C HIS A 365 -5.64 24.98 -5.41
N PRO A 366 -6.12 24.63 -4.20
CA PRO A 366 -5.24 24.54 -3.03
C PRO A 366 -4.16 23.46 -3.15
N ILE A 367 -4.44 22.35 -3.87
CA ILE A 367 -3.45 21.31 -4.16
C ILE A 367 -2.40 21.84 -5.15
N GLN A 368 -2.83 22.59 -6.17
CA GLN A 368 -1.94 23.20 -7.16
C GLN A 368 -1.02 24.25 -6.51
N THR A 369 -1.56 25.16 -5.71
CA THR A 369 -0.78 26.14 -4.95
C THR A 369 0.24 25.46 -4.04
N ARG A 370 -0.18 24.43 -3.28
CA ARG A 370 0.73 23.71 -2.37
C ARG A 370 1.80 22.91 -3.13
N TYR A 371 1.50 22.37 -4.31
CA TYR A 371 2.48 21.75 -5.19
C TYR A 371 3.51 22.77 -5.71
N GLU A 372 3.06 23.95 -6.15
CA GLU A 372 3.93 25.03 -6.62
C GLU A 372 4.87 25.53 -5.52
N GLU A 373 4.36 25.74 -4.30
CA GLU A 373 5.18 26.05 -3.11
C GLU A 373 6.30 25.01 -2.92
N ILE A 374 5.94 23.71 -2.84
CA ILE A 374 6.90 22.61 -2.60
C ILE A 374 7.91 22.47 -3.74
N MET A 375 7.49 22.68 -4.99
CA MET A 375 8.40 22.59 -6.14
C MET A 375 9.30 23.82 -6.28
N SER A 376 8.91 24.97 -5.75
CA SER A 376 9.74 26.18 -5.69
C SER A 376 10.86 26.07 -4.64
N ASP A 377 10.62 25.35 -3.53
CA ASP A 377 11.63 25.03 -2.52
C ASP A 377 12.17 23.61 -2.72
N THR A 378 13.14 23.48 -3.62
CA THR A 378 13.79 22.19 -3.88
C THR A 378 14.53 21.64 -2.66
N GLY A 379 15.03 22.50 -1.78
CA GLY A 379 15.74 22.11 -0.55
C GLY A 379 14.81 21.44 0.46
N TYR A 380 13.61 21.99 0.65
CA TYR A 380 12.57 21.37 1.48
C TYR A 380 12.18 19.97 0.98
N LEU A 381 11.94 19.80 -0.33
CA LEU A 381 11.58 18.48 -0.88
C LEU A 381 12.72 17.46 -0.72
N ASP A 382 13.97 17.88 -0.93
CA ASP A 382 15.15 17.01 -0.76
C ASP A 382 15.33 16.61 0.71
N GLN A 383 15.14 17.53 1.65
CA GLN A 383 15.16 17.25 3.08
C GLN A 383 14.06 16.24 3.47
N VAL A 384 12.81 16.47 3.04
CA VAL A 384 11.69 15.55 3.34
C VAL A 384 11.97 14.13 2.83
N LEU A 385 12.46 13.99 1.60
CA LEU A 385 12.77 12.68 1.01
C LEU A 385 13.97 12.01 1.67
N ALA A 386 14.97 12.78 2.12
CA ALA A 386 16.12 12.26 2.85
C ALA A 386 15.75 11.79 4.27
N GLU A 387 14.95 12.57 5.01
CA GLU A 387 14.44 12.19 6.34
C GLU A 387 13.52 10.96 6.26
N GLY A 388 12.62 10.92 5.27
CA GLY A 388 11.77 9.76 5.02
C GLY A 388 12.57 8.52 4.66
N ALA A 389 13.62 8.64 3.84
CA ALA A 389 14.52 7.55 3.50
C ALA A 389 15.31 7.06 4.72
N SER A 390 15.80 7.95 5.59
CA SER A 390 16.48 7.57 6.84
C SER A 390 15.55 6.76 7.75
N LYS A 391 14.34 7.27 8.03
CA LYS A 391 13.34 6.58 8.86
C LYS A 391 12.95 5.20 8.27
N ALA A 392 12.88 5.10 6.94
CA ALA A 392 12.62 3.84 6.26
C ALA A 392 13.83 2.87 6.39
N SER A 393 15.04 3.35 6.16
CA SER A 393 16.29 2.58 6.34
C SER A 393 16.42 2.00 7.75
N ASP A 394 16.12 2.77 8.81
CA ASP A 394 16.19 2.29 10.19
C ASP A 394 15.32 1.03 10.43
N ILE A 395 14.16 0.95 9.78
CA ILE A 395 13.27 -0.22 9.83
C ILE A 395 13.77 -1.33 8.90
N ALA A 396 14.13 -0.98 7.67
CA ALA A 396 14.50 -1.90 6.61
C ALA A 396 15.81 -2.65 6.93
N ASP A 397 16.83 -1.95 7.42
CA ASP A 397 18.15 -2.52 7.73
C ASP A 397 18.08 -3.51 8.91
N VAL A 398 17.18 -3.28 9.88
CA VAL A 398 16.89 -4.26 10.95
C VAL A 398 16.31 -5.55 10.38
N THR A 399 15.31 -5.46 9.48
CA THR A 399 14.77 -6.66 8.81
C THR A 399 15.81 -7.34 7.93
N LEU A 400 16.58 -6.58 7.14
CA LEU A 400 17.60 -7.10 6.25
C LEU A 400 18.71 -7.84 7.03
N SER A 401 19.20 -7.25 8.12
CA SER A 401 20.17 -7.89 9.04
C SER A 401 19.62 -9.20 9.63
N ASN A 402 18.34 -9.22 10.03
CA ASN A 402 17.68 -10.45 10.51
C ASN A 402 17.63 -11.54 9.43
N VAL A 403 17.36 -11.18 8.17
CA VAL A 403 17.35 -12.10 7.02
C VAL A 403 18.77 -12.62 6.73
N TYR A 404 19.78 -11.74 6.66
CA TYR A 404 21.18 -12.13 6.48
C TYR A 404 21.63 -13.14 7.56
N GLN A 405 21.32 -12.88 8.84
CA GLN A 405 21.63 -13.81 9.92
C GLN A 405 20.85 -15.13 9.80
N ALA A 406 19.57 -15.09 9.44
CA ALA A 406 18.75 -16.30 9.31
C ALA A 406 19.18 -17.20 8.13
N MET A 407 19.68 -16.59 7.06
CA MET A 407 20.27 -17.28 5.90
C MET A 407 21.73 -17.72 6.13
N GLY A 408 22.34 -17.35 7.26
CA GLY A 408 23.68 -17.79 7.66
C GLY A 408 24.85 -17.04 7.01
N PHE A 409 24.62 -15.82 6.52
CA PHE A 409 25.71 -14.98 6.02
C PHE A 409 26.64 -14.53 7.16
N LEU A 410 27.92 -14.35 6.83
CA LEU A 410 28.92 -13.80 7.75
C LEU A 410 28.55 -12.36 8.11
N LYS A 411 28.62 -12.00 9.40
CA LYS A 411 28.41 -10.63 9.85
C LYS A 411 29.59 -9.74 9.39
N ARG A 412 29.25 -8.53 8.94
CA ARG A 412 30.21 -7.48 8.58
C ARG A 412 30.90 -6.91 9.82
#